data_AF-A0A974CEH1-F1
#
_entry.id   AF-A0A974CEH1-F1
#
_cell.length_a   1.000
_cell.length_b   1.000
_cell.length_c   1.000
_cell.angle_alpha   90.00
_cell.angle_beta   90.00
_cell.angle_gamma   90.00
#
_symmetry.space_group_name_H-M   'P 1'
#
loop_
_entity.id
_entity.type
_entity.pdbx_description
1 polymer ?
#
loop_
_entity_poly.entity_id
_entity_poly.type
_entity_poly.pdbx_seq_one_letter_code
_entity_poly.pdbx_strand_id
1 'polypeptide(L)'
;MVKSRISQHRFSINLGNATIPVSKHFLEKGHTSDQLKKMVLESVPTGGNRELKLKKREVLWINRLKSLYPSGLNKDYDLYLFL
;
A
#
# COMPACT_ATOMS: atom_id res chain seq x y z
N MET A 1 -4.28 -2.74 -12.45
CA MET A 1 -3.30 -1.70 -12.87
C MET A 1 -3.22 -0.60 -11.81
N VAL A 2 -2.11 0.13 -11.71
CA VAL A 2 -1.85 1.15 -10.67
C VAL A 2 -3.02 2.14 -10.52
N LYS A 3 -3.56 2.67 -11.62
CA LYS A 3 -4.68 3.63 -11.60
C LYS A 3 -5.90 3.11 -10.83
N SER A 4 -6.32 1.86 -11.11
CA SER A 4 -7.48 1.23 -10.45
C SER A 4 -7.26 1.07 -8.94
N ARG A 5 -6.06 0.67 -8.51
CA ARG A 5 -5.76 0.54 -7.08
C ARG A 5 -5.81 1.89 -6.36
N ILE A 6 -5.33 2.94 -7.00
CA ILE A 6 -5.42 4.30 -6.44
C ILE A 6 -6.88 4.75 -6.36
N SER A 7 -7.71 4.48 -7.38
CA SER A 7 -9.14 4.79 -7.33
C SER A 7 -9.84 4.07 -6.18
N GLN A 8 -9.51 2.79 -5.93
CA GLN A 8 -10.04 2.04 -4.78
C GLN A 8 -9.65 2.67 -3.44
N HIS A 9 -8.41 3.15 -3.29
CA HIS A 9 -7.99 3.86 -2.09
C HIS A 9 -8.74 5.17 -1.90
N ARG A 10 -8.90 5.99 -2.95
CA ARG A 10 -9.68 7.24 -2.89
C ARG A 10 -11.13 6.98 -2.52
N PHE A 11 -11.75 5.96 -3.12
CA PHE A 11 -13.11 5.54 -2.79
C PHE A 11 -13.23 5.13 -1.31
N SER A 12 -12.30 4.33 -0.81
CA SER A 12 -12.29 3.89 0.60
C SER A 12 -12.13 5.05 1.57
N ILE A 13 -11.33 6.07 1.22
CA ILE A 13 -11.18 7.31 2.00
C ILE A 13 -12.50 8.08 2.01
N ASN A 14 -13.13 8.28 0.84
CA ASN A 14 -14.38 9.03 0.72
C ASN A 14 -15.55 8.36 1.47
N LEU A 15 -15.54 7.03 1.59
CA LEU A 15 -16.52 6.29 2.40
C LEU A 15 -16.22 6.31 3.90
N GLY A 16 -15.07 6.85 4.34
CA GLY A 16 -14.67 6.81 5.75
C GLY A 16 -14.42 5.39 6.28
N ASN A 17 -14.01 4.46 5.41
CA ASN A 17 -13.82 3.06 5.80
C ASN A 17 -12.61 2.86 6.74
N ALA A 18 -12.84 2.87 8.04
CA ALA A 18 -11.80 2.69 9.06
C ALA A 18 -11.18 1.28 9.15
N THR A 19 -11.66 0.30 8.36
CA THR A 19 -11.04 -1.05 8.32
C THR A 19 -9.76 -1.08 7.48
N ILE A 20 -9.58 -0.13 6.55
CA ILE A 20 -8.40 -0.04 5.69
C ILE A 20 -7.42 0.98 6.28
N PRO A 21 -6.15 0.64 6.55
CA PRO A 21 -5.20 1.53 7.23
C PRO A 21 -5.07 2.92 6.61
N VAL A 22 -5.05 3.01 5.28
CA VAL A 22 -4.98 4.28 4.55
C VAL A 22 -6.22 5.14 4.80
N SER A 23 -7.43 4.55 4.72
CA SER A 23 -8.67 5.32 4.94
C SER A 23 -8.83 5.70 6.41
N LYS A 24 -8.54 4.77 7.33
CA LYS A 24 -8.50 5.04 8.77
C LYS A 24 -7.60 6.25 9.11
N HIS A 25 -6.37 6.26 8.59
CA HIS A 25 -5.45 7.38 8.82
C HIS A 25 -6.01 8.71 8.30
N PHE A 26 -6.58 8.72 7.09
CA PHE A 26 -7.16 9.93 6.53
C PHE A 26 -8.33 10.43 7.38
N LEU A 27 -9.21 9.53 7.83
CA LEU A 27 -10.32 9.86 8.72
C LEU A 27 -9.83 10.44 10.05
N GLU A 28 -8.92 9.75 10.74
CA GLU A 28 -8.40 10.15 12.06
C GLU A 28 -7.61 11.47 12.02
N LYS A 29 -7.00 11.81 10.88
CA LYS A 29 -6.24 13.06 10.68
C LYS A 29 -7.05 14.16 9.99
N GLY A 30 -8.32 13.92 9.66
CA GLY A 30 -9.16 14.90 8.96
C GLY A 30 -8.67 15.22 7.55
N HIS A 31 -7.98 14.29 6.88
CA HIS A 31 -7.54 14.44 5.50
C HIS A 31 -8.63 14.03 4.50
N THR A 32 -8.60 14.62 3.31
CA THR A 32 -9.48 14.26 2.18
C THR A 32 -8.73 13.44 1.13
N SER A 33 -9.47 12.72 0.28
CA SER A 33 -8.84 11.90 -0.77
C SER A 33 -8.02 12.68 -1.79
N ASP A 34 -8.22 14.00 -1.91
CA ASP A 34 -7.44 14.88 -2.77
C ASP A 34 -6.02 15.13 -2.26
N GLN A 35 -5.81 15.00 -0.95
CA GLN A 35 -4.48 15.07 -0.35
C GLN A 35 -3.65 13.78 -0.58
N LEU A 36 -4.25 12.73 -1.15
CA LEU A 36 -3.55 11.49 -1.48
C LEU A 36 -2.56 11.70 -2.63
N LYS A 37 -1.27 11.71 -2.28
CA LYS A 37 -0.14 11.65 -3.22
C LYS A 37 0.26 10.20 -3.49
N LYS A 38 0.73 9.92 -4.71
CA LYS A 38 1.16 8.59 -5.14
C LYS A 38 2.48 8.65 -5.90
N MET A 39 3.28 7.61 -5.74
CA MET A 39 4.50 7.40 -6.50
C MET A 39 4.63 5.90 -6.81
N VAL A 40 5.04 5.57 -8.03
CA VAL A 40 5.34 4.18 -8.39
C VAL A 40 6.79 3.90 -7.99
N LEU A 41 7.00 2.91 -7.13
CA LEU A 41 8.35 2.53 -6.66
C LEU A 41 9.08 1.65 -7.68
N GLU A 42 8.36 0.72 -8.32
CA GLU A 42 8.94 -0.27 -9.22
C GLU A 42 7.90 -0.80 -10.20
N SER A 43 8.32 -1.03 -11.45
CA SER A 43 7.56 -1.80 -12.42
C SER A 43 8.16 -3.20 -12.53
N VAL A 44 7.44 -4.21 -12.04
CA VAL A 44 7.90 -5.60 -12.07
C VAL A 44 7.54 -6.24 -13.42
N PRO A 45 8.52 -6.81 -14.16
CA PRO A 45 8.26 -7.45 -15.44
C PRO A 45 7.21 -8.56 -15.36
N THR A 46 6.45 -8.70 -16.44
CA THR A 46 5.45 -9.76 -16.60
C THR A 46 6.12 -11.09 -16.99
N GLY A 47 5.70 -12.20 -16.38
CA GLY A 47 6.19 -13.56 -16.71
C GLY A 47 6.53 -14.41 -15.48
N GLY A 48 6.37 -15.72 -15.61
CA GLY A 48 6.49 -16.68 -14.50
C GLY A 48 5.44 -16.44 -13.40
N ASN A 49 5.73 -16.84 -12.16
CA ASN A 49 4.86 -16.54 -11.01
C ASN A 49 4.96 -15.06 -10.62
N ARG A 50 4.19 -14.22 -11.32
CA ARG A 50 4.17 -12.76 -11.14
C ARG A 50 3.67 -12.35 -9.74
N GLU A 51 2.74 -13.10 -9.17
CA GLU A 51 2.21 -12.81 -7.83
C GLU A 51 3.30 -12.94 -6.78
N LEU A 52 4.04 -14.06 -6.80
CA LEU A 52 5.16 -14.27 -5.89
C LEU A 52 6.23 -13.18 -6.05
N LYS A 53 6.56 -12.81 -7.29
CA LYS A 53 7.50 -11.70 -7.54
C LYS A 53 7.01 -10.39 -6.93
N LEU A 54 5.74 -10.02 -7.14
CA LEU A 54 5.17 -8.81 -6.57
C LEU A 54 5.21 -8.83 -5.04
N LYS A 55 4.82 -9.94 -4.41
CA LYS A 55 4.87 -10.12 -2.95
C LYS A 55 6.29 -9.95 -2.39
N LYS A 56 7.30 -10.57 -3.03
CA LYS A 56 8.71 -10.39 -2.64
C LYS A 56 9.17 -8.93 -2.77
N ARG A 57 8.79 -8.24 -3.85
CA ARG A 57 9.15 -6.82 -4.05
C ARG A 57 8.43 -5.90 -3.07
N GLU A 58 7.16 -6.16 -2.76
CA GLU A 58 6.38 -5.42 -1.77
C GLU A 58 7.05 -5.47 -0.39
N VAL A 59 7.40 -6.67 0.08
CA VAL A 59 8.12 -6.88 1.35
C VAL A 59 9.45 -6.11 1.40
N LEU A 60 10.24 -6.18 0.32
CA LEU A 60 11.50 -5.43 0.21
C LEU A 60 11.29 -3.91 0.34
N TRP A 61 10.27 -3.37 -0.31
CA TRP A 61 9.95 -1.94 -0.22
C TRP A 61 9.39 -1.55 1.15
N ILE A 62 8.57 -2.38 1.78
CA ILE A 62 8.06 -2.11 3.14
C ILE A 62 9.22 -2.02 4.14
N ASN A 63 10.18 -2.96 4.09
CA ASN A 63 11.35 -2.93 4.95
C ASN A 63 12.29 -1.75 4.62
N ARG A 64 12.53 -1.48 3.33
CA ARG A 64 13.41 -0.38 2.90
C ARG A 64 12.87 1.00 3.31
N LEU A 65 11.57 1.20 3.19
CA LEU A 65 10.91 2.46 3.56
C LEU A 65 10.52 2.53 5.04
N LYS A 66 10.74 1.46 5.82
CA LYS A 66 10.33 1.34 7.22
C LYS A 66 8.85 1.71 7.42
N SER A 67 8.01 1.24 6.52
CA SER A 67 6.61 1.69 6.42
C SER A 67 5.61 0.83 7.20
N LEU A 68 6.09 0.00 8.13
CA LEU A 68 5.27 -0.68 9.11
C LEU A 68 4.72 0.31 10.15
N TYR A 69 3.51 0.06 10.65
CA TYR A 69 2.97 0.79 11.79
C TYR A 69 3.88 0.65 13.02
N PRO A 70 4.13 1.72 13.83
CA PRO A 70 3.51 3.04 13.75
C PRO A 70 4.19 4.05 12.80
N SER A 71 5.38 3.74 12.28
CA SER A 71 6.14 4.64 11.40
C SER A 71 5.52 4.79 10.00
N GLY A 72 4.70 3.83 9.57
CA GLY A 72 3.91 3.88 8.34
C GLY A 72 2.54 3.22 8.50
N LEU A 73 1.93 2.84 7.37
CA LEU A 73 0.54 2.36 7.31
C LEU A 73 0.42 0.86 6.99
N ASN A 74 1.53 0.15 6.74
CA ASN A 74 1.50 -1.30 6.56
C ASN A 74 1.37 -1.96 7.93
N LYS A 75 0.42 -2.88 8.08
CA LYS A 75 0.18 -3.57 9.36
C LYS A 75 1.27 -4.62 9.63
N ASP A 76 1.55 -5.43 8.63
CA ASP A 76 2.49 -6.54 8.65
C ASP A 76 2.96 -6.83 7.21
N TYR A 77 3.88 -7.77 7.08
CA TYR A 77 4.23 -8.44 5.83
C TYR A 77 4.76 -9.84 6.14
N ASP A 78 4.71 -10.73 5.15
CA ASP A 78 5.19 -12.10 5.32
C ASP A 78 6.73 -12.18 5.19
N LEU A 79 7.38 -12.57 6.28
CA LEU A 79 8.84 -12.72 6.36
C LEU A 79 9.36 -13.89 5.52
N TYR A 80 8.56 -14.93 5.24
CA TYR A 80 8.99 -16.05 4.40
C TYR A 80 9.32 -15.62 2.96
N LEU A 81 8.85 -14.46 2.55
CA LEU A 81 9.15 -13.88 1.25
C LEU A 81 10.53 -13.21 1.16
N PHE A 82 11.24 -13.04 2.29
CA PHE A 82 12.66 -12.67 2.31
C PHE A 82 13.61 -13.83 1.99
N LEU A 83 13.17 -15.06 2.30
CA LEU A 83 13.92 -16.30 2.08
C LEU A 83 13.82 -16.75 0.61
#